data_AF-A0A327K0D9-F1
#
_entry.id   AF-A0A327K0D9-F1
#
_cell.length_a   1.000
_cell.length_b   1.000
_cell.length_c   1.000
_cell.angle_alpha   90.00
_cell.angle_beta   90.00
_cell.angle_gamma   90.00
#
_symmetry.space_group_name_H-M   'P 1'
#
loop_
_entity.id
_entity.type
_entity.pdbx_description
1 polymer ?
#
loop_
_entity_poly.entity_id
_entity_poly.type
_entity_poly.pdbx_seq_one_letter_code
_entity_poly.pdbx_strand_id
1 'polypeptide(L)'
;MPAGAFDTNSLSWGHYGVARGIDRLLRNLDRHKARASVMTSGVLAERTPAVLKRMVDAGHEIVAHSWAQDVIPATLTTEQVQTDIVRTTE
;
A
#
# COMPACT_ATOMS: atom_id res chain seq x y z
N MET A 1 23.72 -7.26 1.79
CA MET A 1 24.09 -7.39 3.21
C MET A 1 24.43 -8.84 3.51
N PRO A 2 25.23 -9.17 4.54
CA PRO A 2 25.44 -10.56 4.95
C PRO A 2 24.10 -11.26 5.17
N ALA A 3 24.01 -12.56 4.85
CA ALA A 3 22.80 -13.34 5.06
C ALA A 3 22.39 -13.29 6.55
N GLY A 4 21.10 -13.05 6.81
CA GLY A 4 20.55 -12.93 8.17
C GLY A 4 20.70 -11.55 8.81
N ALA A 5 21.44 -10.61 8.21
CA ALA A 5 21.50 -9.24 8.71
C ALA A 5 20.20 -8.48 8.39
N PHE A 6 19.64 -7.79 9.38
CA PHE A 6 18.43 -6.99 9.19
C PHE A 6 18.69 -5.83 8.23
N ASP A 7 17.87 -5.74 7.18
CA ASP A 7 18.00 -4.71 6.16
C ASP A 7 17.26 -3.43 6.56
N THR A 8 17.97 -2.55 7.26
CA THR A 8 17.45 -1.22 7.65
C THR A 8 17.17 -0.33 6.44
N ASN A 9 17.85 -0.54 5.32
CA ASN A 9 17.64 0.25 4.10
C ASN A 9 16.28 -0.09 3.48
N SER A 10 15.97 -1.38 3.34
CA SER A 10 14.66 -1.84 2.86
C SER A 10 13.51 -1.35 3.75
N LEU A 11 13.68 -1.41 5.08
CA LEU A 11 12.70 -0.86 6.02
C LEU A 11 12.50 0.66 5.81
N SER A 12 13.59 1.42 5.75
CA SER A 12 13.51 2.87 5.56
C SER A 12 12.86 3.24 4.24
N TRP A 13 13.19 2.52 3.17
CA TRP A 13 12.63 2.74 1.85
C TRP A 13 11.10 2.51 1.84
N GLY A 14 10.64 1.38 2.38
CA GLY A 14 9.21 1.09 2.49
C GLY A 14 8.45 2.08 3.39
N HIS A 15 9.07 2.55 4.47
CA HIS A 15 8.42 3.46 5.41
C HIS A 15 8.29 4.91 4.89
N TYR A 16 9.20 5.35 4.01
CA TYR A 16 9.19 6.72 3.49
C TYR A 16 7.86 7.12 2.83
N GLY A 17 7.22 6.17 2.12
CA GLY A 17 5.93 6.38 1.46
C GLY A 17 4.87 6.91 2.43
N VAL A 18 4.65 6.21 3.54
CA VAL A 18 3.72 6.62 4.60
C VAL A 18 4.18 7.89 5.29
N ALA A 19 5.46 7.94 5.66
CA ALA A 19 5.95 9.02 6.51
C ALA A 19 5.93 10.39 5.80
N ARG A 20 6.16 10.42 4.48
CA ARG A 20 6.35 11.67 3.70
C ARG A 20 5.85 11.61 2.26
N GLY A 21 5.95 10.47 1.59
CA GLY A 21 5.67 10.34 0.15
C GLY A 21 4.21 10.66 -0.18
N ILE A 22 3.28 10.06 0.54
CA ILE A 22 1.84 10.22 0.35
C ILE A 22 1.43 11.69 0.47
N ASP A 23 1.82 12.39 1.54
CA ASP A 23 1.43 13.78 1.74
C ASP A 23 1.97 14.71 0.63
N ARG A 24 3.11 14.37 0.00
CA ARG A 24 3.61 15.11 -1.17
C ARG A 24 2.74 14.87 -2.40
N LEU A 25 2.33 13.62 -2.63
CA LEU A 25 1.46 13.27 -3.76
C LEU A 25 0.08 13.91 -3.61
N LEU A 26 -0.52 13.83 -2.43
CA LEU A 26 -1.83 14.44 -2.16
C LEU A 26 -1.82 15.96 -2.39
N ARG A 27 -0.78 16.67 -1.92
CA ARG A 27 -0.62 18.11 -2.21
C ARG A 27 -0.46 18.40 -3.70
N ASN A 28 0.16 17.49 -4.46
CA ASN A 28 0.28 17.67 -5.90
C ASN A 28 -1.08 17.50 -6.59
N LEU A 29 -1.80 16.42 -6.27
CA LEU A 29 -3.13 16.13 -6.79
C LEU A 29 -4.12 17.26 -6.51
N ASP A 30 -4.12 17.79 -5.29
CA ASP A 30 -4.97 18.92 -4.89
C ASP A 30 -4.69 20.18 -5.74
N ARG A 31 -3.42 20.55 -5.93
CA ARG A 31 -3.04 21.69 -6.78
C ARG A 31 -3.54 21.57 -8.22
N HIS A 32 -3.62 20.35 -8.73
CA HIS A 32 -4.11 20.06 -10.08
C HIS A 32 -5.61 19.73 -10.11
N LYS A 33 -6.31 19.79 -8.97
CA LYS A 33 -7.72 19.41 -8.81
C LYS A 33 -8.00 18.01 -9.36
N ALA A 34 -7.03 17.10 -9.21
CA ALA A 34 -7.08 15.74 -9.71
C ALA A 34 -7.44 14.75 -8.60
N ARG A 35 -8.16 13.70 -8.97
CA ARG A 35 -8.41 12.53 -8.12
C ARG A 35 -7.60 11.35 -8.64
N ALA A 36 -7.35 10.38 -7.77
CA ALA A 36 -6.55 9.21 -8.07
C ALA A 36 -7.21 7.98 -7.44
N SER A 37 -6.97 6.84 -8.07
CA SER A 37 -7.21 5.52 -7.49
C SER A 37 -5.90 5.06 -6.86
N VAL A 38 -5.90 4.83 -5.56
CA VAL A 38 -4.71 4.52 -4.76
C VAL A 38 -4.69 3.02 -4.48
N MET A 39 -3.83 2.33 -5.22
CA MET A 39 -3.56 0.90 -5.03
C MET A 39 -2.90 0.69 -3.67
N THR A 40 -3.58 -0.03 -2.78
CA THR A 40 -3.21 -0.14 -1.36
C THR A 40 -3.18 -1.60 -0.95
N SER A 41 -2.04 -2.02 -0.40
CA SER A 41 -1.90 -3.35 0.19
C SER A 41 -2.64 -3.45 1.53
N GLY A 42 -3.24 -4.60 1.84
CA GLY A 42 -3.98 -4.81 3.09
C GLY A 42 -3.15 -4.53 4.35
N VAL A 43 -1.89 -4.97 4.38
CA VAL A 43 -0.98 -4.74 5.53
C VAL A 43 -0.72 -3.25 5.80
N LEU A 44 -0.73 -2.41 4.75
CA LEU A 44 -0.56 -0.97 4.89
C LEU A 44 -1.84 -0.33 5.44
N ALA A 45 -2.99 -0.80 4.96
CA ALA A 45 -4.30 -0.34 5.40
C ALA A 45 -4.48 -0.55 6.91
N GLU A 46 -4.14 -1.74 7.42
CA GLU A 46 -4.21 -2.04 8.85
C GLU A 46 -3.25 -1.19 9.69
N ARG A 47 -2.02 -0.99 9.20
CA ARG A 47 -0.98 -0.28 9.97
C ARG A 47 -1.21 1.23 9.99
N THR A 48 -1.87 1.77 8.98
CA THR A 48 -1.97 3.23 8.77
C THR A 48 -3.38 3.71 8.39
N PRO A 49 -4.45 3.28 9.08
CA PRO A 49 -5.83 3.56 8.67
C PRO A 49 -6.14 5.06 8.60
N ALA A 50 -5.50 5.86 9.47
CA ALA A 50 -5.65 7.31 9.47
C ALA A 50 -5.14 7.96 8.17
N VAL A 51 -4.14 7.38 7.50
CA VAL A 51 -3.62 7.89 6.23
C VAL A 51 -4.61 7.61 5.11
N LEU A 52 -5.15 6.38 5.04
CA LEU A 52 -6.18 6.00 4.08
C LEU A 52 -7.44 6.86 4.24
N LYS A 53 -7.87 7.10 5.48
CA LYS A 53 -9.01 7.98 5.75
C LYS A 53 -8.80 9.38 5.18
N ARG A 54 -7.60 9.97 5.31
CA ARG A 54 -7.31 11.28 4.68
C ARG A 54 -7.41 11.24 3.16
N MET A 55 -6.97 10.15 2.52
CA MET A 55 -7.08 10.00 1.07
C MET A 55 -8.55 9.95 0.63
N VAL A 56 -9.38 9.17 1.34
CA VAL A 56 -10.82 9.06 1.08
C VAL A 56 -11.54 10.38 1.33
N ASP A 57 -11.24 11.06 2.44
CA ASP A 57 -11.80 12.36 2.78
C ASP A 57 -11.43 13.44 1.74
N ALA A 58 -10.27 13.30 1.07
CA ALA A 58 -9.84 14.13 -0.05
C ALA A 58 -10.48 13.74 -1.41
N GLY A 59 -11.33 12.70 -1.43
CA GLY A 59 -12.06 12.23 -2.61
C GLY A 59 -11.26 11.29 -3.52
N HIS A 60 -10.20 10.66 -3.01
CA HIS A 60 -9.49 9.59 -3.71
C HIS A 60 -10.14 8.23 -3.46
N GLU A 61 -10.04 7.34 -4.44
CA GLU A 61 -10.51 5.97 -4.33
C GLU A 61 -9.39 5.08 -3.77
N ILE A 62 -9.72 4.13 -2.90
CA ILE A 62 -8.79 3.11 -2.43
C ILE A 62 -9.08 1.81 -3.17
N VAL A 63 -8.05 1.22 -3.77
CA VAL A 63 -8.17 -0.03 -4.53
C VAL A 63 -7.29 -1.09 -3.88
N ALA A 64 -7.86 -2.27 -3.61
CA ALA A 64 -7.12 -3.39 -3.05
C ALA A 64 -5.98 -3.83 -3.98
N HIS A 65 -4.81 -4.10 -3.40
CA HIS A 65 -3.61 -4.48 -4.16
C HIS A 65 -2.81 -5.55 -3.41
N SER A 66 -3.42 -6.72 -3.20
CA SER A 66 -2.90 -7.85 -2.41
C SER A 66 -2.62 -7.54 -0.94
N TRP A 67 -2.44 -8.58 -0.11
CA TRP A 67 -2.26 -8.38 1.32
C TRP A 67 -0.92 -7.71 1.60
N ALA A 68 0.12 -8.29 1.03
CA ALA A 68 1.48 -7.79 1.01
C ALA A 68 2.04 -7.95 -0.42
N GLN A 69 3.22 -7.39 -0.67
CA GLN A 69 3.90 -7.45 -1.97
C GLN A 69 5.07 -8.44 -1.92
N ASP A 70 4.84 -9.58 -1.27
CA ASP A 70 5.85 -10.61 -0.95
C ASP A 70 5.68 -11.89 -1.79
N VAL A 71 4.76 -11.88 -2.76
CA VAL A 71 4.43 -13.03 -3.61
C VAL A 71 4.62 -12.68 -5.09
N ILE A 72 4.88 -13.70 -5.90
CA ILE A 72 4.87 -13.59 -7.37
C ILE A 72 3.52 -14.14 -7.84
N PRO A 73 2.58 -13.32 -8.35
CA PRO A 73 1.21 -13.77 -8.65
C PRO A 73 1.13 -15.00 -9.57
N ALA A 74 2.05 -15.11 -10.54
CA ALA A 74 2.11 -16.23 -11.48
C ALA A 74 2.47 -17.58 -10.84
N THR A 75 2.97 -17.61 -9.60
CA THR A 75 3.35 -18.84 -8.90
C THR A 75 2.28 -19.34 -7.93
N LEU A 76 1.15 -18.62 -7.79
CA LEU A 76 0.10 -18.96 -6.84
C LEU A 76 -0.89 -19.98 -7.44
N THR A 77 -1.41 -20.86 -6.59
CA THR A 77 -2.60 -21.65 -6.94
C THR A 77 -3.86 -20.78 -6.89
N THR A 78 -4.95 -21.23 -7.50
CA THR A 78 -6.23 -20.53 -7.46
C THR A 78 -6.69 -20.28 -6.03
N GLU A 79 -6.55 -21.26 -5.13
CA GLU A 79 -6.95 -21.16 -3.73
C GLU A 79 -6.13 -20.10 -2.98
N GLN A 80 -4.82 -20.00 -3.29
CA GLN A 80 -3.95 -18.97 -2.71
C GLN A 80 -4.34 -17.57 -3.18
N VAL A 81 -4.67 -17.42 -4.46
CA VAL A 81 -5.17 -16.14 -5.01
C VAL A 81 -6.48 -15.74 -4.32
N GLN A 82 -7.43 -16.66 -4.19
CA GLN A 82 -8.70 -16.36 -3.51
C GLN A 82 -8.49 -15.96 -2.04
N THR A 83 -7.58 -16.65 -1.34
CA THR A 83 -7.23 -16.34 0.04
C THR A 83 -6.62 -14.94 0.17
N ASP A 84 -5.71 -14.56 -0.73
CA ASP A 84 -5.09 -13.21 -0.72
C ASP A 84 -6.11 -12.11 -1.01
N ILE A 85 -7.02 -12.33 -1.97
CA ILE A 85 -8.09 -11.39 -2.29
C ILE A 85 -8.97 -11.16 -1.05
N VAL A 86 -9.53 -12.23 -0.49
CA VAL A 86 -10.42 -12.15 0.70
C VAL A 86 -9.72 -11.43 1.83
N ARG A 87 -8.49 -11.82 2.16
CA ARG A 87 -7.70 -11.20 3.24
C ARG A 87 -7.46 -9.71 3.03
N THR A 88 -7.40 -9.26 1.78
CA THR A 88 -7.12 -7.85 1.45
C THR A 88 -8.38 -7.00 1.45
N THR A 89 -9.53 -7.58 1.12
CA THR A 89 -10.78 -6.84 0.87
C THR A 89 -11.80 -6.92 1.99
N GLU A 90 -11.71 -7.91 2.88
CA GLU A 90 -12.62 -8.14 4.01
C GLU A 90 -11.95 -7.84 5.36
#